data_AF-A0AAV3XU55-F1
#
_entry.id   AF-A0AAV3XU55-F1
#
_cell.length_a   1.000
_cell.length_b   1.000
_cell.length_c   1.000
_cell.angle_alpha   90.00
_cell.angle_beta   90.00
_cell.angle_gamma   90.00
#
_symmetry.space_group_name_H-M   'P 1'
#
loop_
_entity.id
_entity.type
_entity.pdbx_description
1 polymer ?
#
loop_
_entity_poly.entity_id
_entity_poly.type
_entity_poly.pdbx_seq_one_letter_code
_entity_poly.pdbx_strand_id
1 'polypeptide(L)'
;MSKTFSSNPSRVSRGRGEVRGGVPVSNLMSRGRGVSQRSQAGQIDQMSNFNSSRARGTVIARGKMDPQAPGQGNESQEQQQDGSEGRGQHAGGYTVFSPNEKRRQKVNQMASRETEAYERFKQANATKRYNYVGTVGGGEISEEQVRARQAQKVRAAKFNRQMKQEEQRQKTKKAEEDAIQAKRDEARRKAELNAQRRARVPPAGEVRRNRESFLTQFESRNPSKAAETPPQ
;
A
#
# COMPACT_ATOMS: atom_id res chain seq x y z
N MET A 1 -42.84 -2.31 26.61
CA MET A 1 -42.01 -2.17 27.83
C MET A 1 -41.17 -3.45 27.87
N SER A 2 -39.84 -3.46 27.74
CA SER A 2 -38.85 -2.71 28.49
C SER A 2 -37.51 -2.67 27.72
N LYS A 3 -36.82 -1.53 27.77
CA LYS A 3 -35.49 -1.30 27.20
C LYS A 3 -34.47 -1.69 28.27
N THR A 4 -33.53 -2.59 27.98
CA THR A 4 -32.36 -2.83 28.83
C THR A 4 -31.14 -2.17 28.21
N PHE A 5 -30.72 -1.11 28.89
CA PHE A 5 -29.53 -0.30 28.65
C PHE A 5 -28.37 -1.00 29.39
N SER A 6 -27.30 -1.41 28.71
CA SER A 6 -26.06 -1.80 29.40
C SER A 6 -25.01 -0.71 29.19
N SER A 7 -24.68 -0.07 30.29
CA SER A 7 -23.75 1.05 30.44
C SER A 7 -22.29 0.59 30.36
N ASN A 8 -21.49 1.33 29.60
CA ASN A 8 -20.02 1.25 29.61
C ASN A 8 -19.45 1.60 31.00
N PRO A 9 -18.52 0.82 31.57
CA PRO A 9 -17.71 1.29 32.67
C PRO A 9 -16.55 2.17 32.16
N SER A 10 -16.54 3.39 32.67
CA SER A 10 -15.53 4.44 32.56
C SER A 10 -14.13 3.98 32.96
N ARG A 11 -13.12 4.40 32.17
CA ARG A 11 -11.70 4.34 32.50
C ARG A 11 -11.40 5.11 33.79
N VAL A 12 -10.91 4.40 34.80
CA VAL A 12 -10.30 5.02 35.99
C VAL A 12 -8.86 5.43 35.64
N SER A 13 -8.67 6.73 35.51
CA SER A 13 -7.37 7.41 35.67
C SER A 13 -6.90 7.21 37.10
N ARG A 14 -5.80 6.47 37.32
CA ARG A 14 -5.08 6.47 38.60
C ARG A 14 -3.90 7.41 38.48
N GLY A 15 -3.91 8.40 39.37
CA GLY A 15 -3.00 9.52 39.41
C GLY A 15 -1.59 9.15 39.88
N ARG A 16 -0.69 10.05 39.51
CA ARG A 16 0.68 10.17 40.00
C ARG A 16 0.67 10.28 41.52
N GLY A 17 1.41 9.38 42.18
CA GLY A 17 1.94 9.60 43.51
C GLY A 17 3.38 10.07 43.39
N GLU A 18 3.63 11.34 43.70
CA GLU A 18 4.95 11.85 44.08
C GLU A 18 5.30 11.33 45.48
N VAL A 19 6.49 10.77 45.66
CA VAL A 19 7.21 10.80 46.95
C VAL A 19 8.68 11.11 46.68
N ARG A 20 9.14 12.12 47.44
CA ARG A 20 10.44 12.77 47.46
C ARG A 20 11.59 11.86 47.93
N GLY A 21 12.80 12.17 47.47
CA GLY A 21 14.03 12.08 48.27
C GLY A 21 15.11 11.14 47.74
N GLY A 22 16.18 11.69 47.15
CA GLY A 22 17.40 10.92 46.85
C GLY A 22 18.35 11.57 45.83
N VAL A 23 19.09 12.60 46.28
CA VAL A 23 20.43 13.10 45.86
C VAL A 23 20.83 13.07 44.36
N PRO A 24 21.20 14.22 43.74
CA PRO A 24 21.78 14.25 42.41
C PRO A 24 23.31 14.03 42.45
N VAL A 25 23.81 13.01 41.75
CA VAL A 25 25.23 12.91 41.41
C VAL A 25 25.42 13.49 40.01
N SER A 26 25.99 14.69 39.98
CA SER A 26 26.56 15.29 38.78
C SER A 26 27.71 14.41 38.28
N ASN A 27 27.62 13.90 37.05
CA ASN A 27 28.81 13.72 36.23
C ASN A 27 28.50 13.95 34.75
N LEU A 28 28.98 15.11 34.34
CA LEU A 28 29.07 15.64 32.99
C LEU A 28 30.22 14.95 32.26
N MET A 29 29.94 14.08 31.30
CA MET A 29 30.84 13.84 30.16
C MET A 29 30.05 13.46 28.91
N SER A 30 29.64 14.49 28.18
CA SER A 30 29.39 14.45 26.74
C SER A 30 30.73 14.48 25.99
N ARG A 31 31.07 13.41 25.26
CA ARG A 31 31.82 13.43 23.99
C ARG A 31 32.05 12.00 23.49
N GLY A 32 31.37 11.65 22.41
CA GLY A 32 31.56 10.39 21.68
C GLY A 32 30.54 10.25 20.56
N ARG A 33 30.71 11.03 19.48
CA ARG A 33 29.97 10.85 18.23
C ARG A 33 30.39 9.52 17.59
N GLY A 34 29.58 8.48 17.77
CA GLY A 34 29.63 7.26 16.99
C GLY A 34 28.58 7.32 15.88
N VAL A 35 29.01 7.67 14.67
CA VAL A 35 28.23 7.48 13.43
C VAL A 35 28.25 5.98 13.12
N SER A 36 27.09 5.32 13.16
CA SER A 36 26.93 3.99 12.57
C SER A 36 25.54 3.86 11.93
N GLN A 37 25.56 4.06 10.62
CA GLN A 37 24.82 3.35 9.58
C GLN A 37 23.39 2.91 9.90
N ARG A 38 22.45 3.73 9.44
CA ARG A 38 21.06 3.39 9.18
C ARG A 38 21.02 2.34 8.06
N SER A 39 20.94 1.07 8.41
CA SER A 39 20.68 -0.01 7.46
C SER A 39 19.28 0.16 6.89
N GLN A 40 19.21 0.28 5.57
CA GLN A 40 18.01 0.11 4.79
C GLN A 40 17.56 -1.35 4.93
N ALA A 41 16.39 -1.58 5.52
CA ALA A 41 15.75 -2.89 5.50
C ALA A 41 14.23 -2.71 5.50
N GLY A 42 13.60 -3.20 4.43
CA GLY A 42 12.17 -3.47 4.38
C GLY A 42 11.34 -2.34 3.78
N GLN A 43 11.35 -2.26 2.45
CA GLN A 43 10.35 -1.54 1.67
C GLN A 43 8.94 -2.00 2.08
N ILE A 44 8.08 -1.01 2.29
CA ILE A 44 6.65 -1.21 2.48
C ILE A 44 6.08 -1.56 1.11
N ASP A 45 5.67 -2.82 0.92
CA ASP A 45 4.89 -3.26 -0.24
C ASP A 45 3.51 -2.56 -0.21
N GLN A 46 3.47 -1.32 -0.72
CA GLN A 46 2.27 -0.69 -1.20
C GLN A 46 2.01 -1.20 -2.61
N MET A 47 1.52 -2.44 -2.74
CA MET A 47 0.93 -2.87 -4.01
C MET A 47 -0.40 -2.15 -4.17
N SER A 48 -0.34 -1.06 -4.92
CA SER A 48 -1.47 -0.32 -5.47
C SER A 48 -2.39 -1.25 -6.25
N ASN A 49 -3.65 -1.26 -5.85
CA ASN A 49 -4.78 -1.74 -6.63
C ASN A 49 -4.88 -0.97 -7.96
N PHE A 50 -4.26 -1.48 -9.03
CA PHE A 50 -4.62 -1.09 -10.39
C PHE A 50 -5.80 -1.94 -10.85
N ASN A 51 -6.99 -1.55 -10.37
CA ASN A 51 -8.24 -1.88 -11.01
C ASN A 51 -8.81 -0.58 -11.61
N SER A 52 -8.42 -0.29 -12.85
CA SER A 52 -9.06 0.73 -13.67
C SER A 52 -9.34 0.14 -15.04
N SER A 53 -10.48 -0.53 -15.13
CA SER A 53 -11.17 -0.71 -16.39
C SER A 53 -11.76 0.63 -16.82
N ARG A 54 -11.58 0.95 -18.11
CA ARG A 54 -12.29 1.96 -18.93
C ARG A 54 -11.92 3.44 -18.74
N ALA A 55 -11.09 3.92 -19.67
CA ALA A 55 -11.47 5.09 -20.46
C ALA A 55 -10.91 4.98 -21.89
N ARG A 56 -11.83 5.00 -22.84
CA ARG A 56 -11.61 5.01 -24.29
C ARG A 56 -10.71 6.16 -24.72
N GLY A 57 -9.83 5.88 -25.67
CA GLY A 57 -9.11 6.88 -26.45
C GLY A 57 -8.42 6.24 -27.65
N THR A 58 -9.14 5.41 -28.41
CA THR A 58 -8.69 4.97 -29.74
C THR A 58 -8.49 6.22 -30.59
N VAL A 59 -7.23 6.51 -30.89
CA VAL A 59 -6.83 7.51 -31.90
C VAL A 59 -7.32 6.97 -33.23
N ILE A 60 -8.45 7.48 -33.72
CA ILE A 60 -8.82 7.30 -35.12
C ILE A 60 -7.76 8.06 -35.91
N ALA A 61 -6.84 7.31 -36.50
CA ALA A 61 -5.94 7.80 -37.51
C ALA A 61 -6.77 8.53 -38.57
N ARG A 62 -6.50 9.85 -38.70
CA ARG A 62 -6.99 10.68 -39.79
C ARG A 62 -6.78 9.92 -41.09
N GLY A 63 -7.88 9.68 -41.79
CA GLY A 63 -7.87 9.06 -43.11
C GLY A 63 -6.91 9.80 -44.03
N LYS A 64 -5.99 9.03 -44.62
CA LYS A 64 -5.58 9.29 -45.99
C LYS A 64 -6.78 8.95 -46.86
N MET A 65 -7.44 9.97 -47.39
CA MET A 65 -8.24 9.83 -48.60
C MET A 65 -7.78 10.92 -49.56
N ASP A 66 -7.35 10.46 -50.72
CA ASP A 66 -6.90 11.22 -51.87
C ASP A 66 -7.95 12.24 -52.31
N PRO A 67 -7.55 13.43 -52.79
CA PRO A 67 -8.48 14.37 -53.38
C PRO A 67 -8.70 13.97 -54.85
N GLN A 68 -9.52 12.96 -55.07
CA GLN A 68 -10.03 12.67 -56.41
C GLN A 68 -11.49 12.24 -56.32
N ALA A 69 -12.36 13.24 -56.35
CA ALA A 69 -13.66 13.10 -56.98
C ALA A 69 -13.78 14.26 -57.98
N PRO A 70 -14.22 13.98 -59.23
CA PRO A 70 -14.38 14.99 -60.25
C PRO A 70 -15.51 15.90 -59.79
N GLY A 71 -15.19 17.15 -59.49
CA GLY A 71 -16.17 18.22 -59.54
C GLY A 71 -16.58 18.40 -60.99
N GLN A 72 -17.41 17.48 -61.49
CA GLN A 72 -18.30 17.79 -62.60
C GLN A 72 -19.18 18.92 -62.09
N GLY A 73 -18.78 20.14 -62.45
CA GLY A 73 -19.72 21.23 -62.53
C GLY A 73 -20.88 20.74 -63.37
N ASN A 74 -22.01 20.47 -62.74
CA ASN A 74 -23.28 20.65 -63.40
C ASN A 74 -23.46 22.16 -63.56
N GLU A 75 -22.66 22.73 -64.46
CA GLU A 75 -23.13 23.77 -65.37
C GLU A 75 -24.24 23.13 -66.21
N SER A 76 -25.39 22.88 -65.59
CA SER A 76 -26.63 22.83 -66.33
C SER A 76 -26.94 24.29 -66.67
N GLN A 77 -26.23 24.81 -67.66
CA GLN A 77 -26.78 25.78 -68.59
C GLN A 77 -28.01 25.14 -69.24
N GLU A 78 -29.11 25.04 -68.50
CA GLU A 78 -30.42 25.08 -69.12
C GLU A 78 -30.75 26.55 -69.28
N GLN A 79 -30.08 27.18 -70.25
CA GLN A 79 -30.69 28.25 -71.02
C GLN A 79 -31.91 27.66 -71.74
N GLN A 80 -33.00 27.44 -71.01
CA GLN A 80 -34.31 27.36 -71.62
C GLN A 80 -34.81 28.80 -71.72
N GLN A 81 -34.52 29.39 -72.88
CA GLN A 81 -35.33 30.45 -73.44
C GLN A 81 -36.75 29.89 -73.60
N ASP A 82 -37.57 29.99 -72.56
CA ASP A 82 -39.02 29.89 -72.70
C ASP A 82 -39.52 31.31 -72.96
N GLY A 83 -39.84 31.56 -74.23
CA GLY A 83 -40.29 32.86 -74.70
C GLY A 83 -41.57 33.32 -73.98
N SER A 84 -41.60 34.61 -73.66
CA SER A 84 -42.82 35.41 -73.46
C SER A 84 -43.71 35.20 -72.22
N GLU A 85 -43.17 34.98 -71.01
CA GLU A 85 -43.99 34.99 -69.77
C GLU A 85 -43.45 35.90 -68.65
N GLY A 86 -43.17 37.16 -68.97
CA GLY A 86 -42.52 38.07 -67.99
C GLY A 86 -42.93 39.54 -68.05
N ARG A 87 -44.04 39.90 -68.70
CA ARG A 87 -44.59 41.26 -68.51
C ARG A 87 -45.31 41.29 -67.18
N GLY A 88 -44.57 41.61 -66.12
CA GLY A 88 -45.14 41.83 -64.79
C GLY A 88 -46.29 42.83 -64.88
N GLN A 89 -47.42 42.50 -64.28
CA GLN A 89 -48.58 43.39 -64.25
C GLN A 89 -48.38 44.39 -63.10
N HIS A 90 -48.45 45.68 -63.41
CA HIS A 90 -48.36 46.73 -62.38
C HIS A 90 -49.67 46.79 -61.60
N ALA A 91 -49.59 46.56 -60.30
CA ALA A 91 -50.70 46.65 -59.36
C ALA A 91 -50.40 47.79 -58.37
N GLY A 92 -50.67 49.03 -58.79
CA GLY A 92 -50.36 50.23 -58.01
C GLY A 92 -48.84 50.47 -57.89
N GLY A 93 -48.31 50.43 -56.66
CA GLY A 93 -46.89 50.68 -56.36
C GLY A 93 -45.95 49.47 -56.55
N TYR A 94 -46.47 48.31 -56.95
CA TYR A 94 -45.69 47.07 -57.10
C TYR A 94 -45.92 46.40 -58.46
N THR A 95 -44.94 45.63 -58.90
CA THR A 95 -45.02 44.81 -60.12
C THR A 95 -45.21 43.35 -59.73
N VAL A 96 -46.29 42.73 -60.21
CA VAL A 96 -46.65 41.33 -59.93
C VAL A 96 -46.27 40.45 -61.12
N PHE A 97 -45.41 39.46 -60.89
CA PHE A 97 -45.06 38.45 -61.89
C PHE A 97 -45.89 37.18 -61.66
N SER A 98 -46.48 36.65 -62.73
CA SER A 98 -47.19 35.37 -62.65
C SER A 98 -46.20 34.23 -62.37
N PRO A 99 -46.56 33.24 -61.52
CA PRO A 99 -45.72 32.07 -61.29
C PRO A 99 -45.46 31.33 -62.60
N ASN A 100 -44.19 31.02 -62.90
CA ASN A 100 -43.85 30.13 -64.01
C ASN A 100 -44.26 28.71 -63.62
N GLU A 101 -45.34 28.20 -64.21
CA GLU A 101 -45.91 26.90 -63.87
C GLU A 101 -44.96 25.74 -64.16
N LYS A 102 -44.17 25.79 -65.24
CA LYS A 102 -43.18 24.73 -65.54
C LYS A 102 -42.08 24.69 -64.48
N ARG A 103 -41.55 25.85 -64.08
CA ARG A 103 -40.56 25.96 -63.01
C ARG A 103 -41.14 25.50 -61.68
N ARG A 104 -42.38 25.89 -61.36
CA ARG A 104 -43.09 25.47 -60.15
C ARG A 104 -43.29 23.96 -60.11
N GLN A 105 -43.72 23.35 -61.22
CA GLN A 105 -43.87 21.91 -61.32
C GLN A 105 -42.53 21.17 -61.18
N LYS A 106 -41.45 21.68 -61.79
CA LYS A 106 -40.10 21.10 -61.66
C LYS A 106 -39.61 21.14 -60.21
N VAL A 107 -39.80 22.28 -59.52
CA VAL A 107 -39.44 22.42 -58.10
C VAL A 107 -40.27 21.48 -57.23
N ASN A 108 -41.58 21.39 -57.46
CA ASN A 108 -42.45 20.50 -56.69
C ASN A 108 -42.07 19.02 -56.89
N GLN A 109 -41.78 18.59 -58.12
CA GLN A 109 -41.34 17.23 -58.40
C GLN A 109 -40.00 16.91 -57.74
N MET A 110 -39.05 17.86 -57.76
CA MET A 110 -37.75 17.71 -57.10
C MET A 110 -37.93 17.61 -55.58
N ALA A 111 -38.71 18.50 -54.97
CA ALA A 111 -39.00 18.49 -53.55
C ALA A 111 -39.64 17.17 -53.10
N SER A 112 -40.62 16.65 -53.83
CA SER A 112 -41.24 15.35 -53.52
C SER A 112 -40.22 14.21 -53.56
N ARG A 113 -39.38 14.15 -54.61
CA ARG A 113 -38.34 13.11 -54.75
C ARG A 113 -37.31 13.17 -53.62
N GLU A 114 -36.86 14.36 -53.25
CA GLU A 114 -35.89 14.55 -52.16
C GLU A 114 -36.48 14.17 -50.81
N THR A 115 -37.75 14.51 -50.56
CA THR A 115 -38.45 14.17 -49.33
C THR A 115 -38.57 12.65 -49.18
N GLU A 116 -38.99 11.95 -50.24
CA GLU A 116 -39.06 10.48 -50.24
C GLU A 116 -37.68 9.82 -50.01
N ALA A 117 -36.63 10.36 -50.66
CA ALA A 117 -35.26 9.86 -50.49
C ALA A 117 -34.78 10.05 -49.04
N TYR A 118 -35.07 11.21 -48.44
CA TYR A 118 -34.73 11.51 -47.05
C TYR A 118 -35.45 10.58 -46.07
N GLU A 119 -36.73 10.29 -46.28
CA GLU A 119 -37.49 9.37 -45.43
C GLU A 119 -36.94 7.94 -45.50
N ARG A 120 -36.62 7.45 -46.71
CA ARG A 120 -35.98 6.14 -46.89
C ARG A 120 -34.64 6.07 -46.19
N PHE A 121 -33.81 7.11 -46.32
CA PHE A 121 -32.54 7.20 -45.61
C PHE A 121 -32.73 7.21 -44.10
N LYS A 122 -33.70 7.97 -43.58
CA LYS A 122 -34.03 8.03 -42.15
C LYS A 122 -34.48 6.68 -41.61
N GLN A 123 -35.30 5.93 -42.36
CA GLN A 123 -35.75 4.60 -41.97
C GLN A 123 -34.59 3.59 -41.99
N ALA A 124 -33.76 3.59 -43.04
CA ALA A 124 -32.60 2.70 -43.16
C ALA A 124 -31.52 2.97 -42.09
N ASN A 125 -31.34 4.24 -41.70
CA ASN A 125 -30.36 4.66 -40.70
C ASN A 125 -30.97 4.89 -39.32
N ALA A 126 -32.24 4.53 -39.11
CA ALA A 126 -32.86 4.60 -37.81
C ALA A 126 -32.07 3.69 -36.85
N THR A 127 -31.51 4.28 -35.79
CA THR A 127 -30.80 3.51 -34.78
C THR A 127 -31.76 2.50 -34.16
N LYS A 128 -31.47 1.20 -34.32
CA LYS A 128 -32.26 0.13 -33.72
C LYS A 128 -32.28 0.33 -32.21
N ARG A 129 -33.46 0.65 -31.66
CA ARG A 129 -33.66 0.71 -30.21
C ARG A 129 -33.79 -0.71 -29.70
N TYR A 130 -32.74 -1.21 -29.06
CA TYR A 130 -32.78 -2.47 -28.36
C TYR A 130 -33.36 -2.23 -26.96
N ASN A 131 -34.56 -2.75 -26.71
CA ASN A 131 -35.12 -2.81 -25.36
C ASN A 131 -34.41 -3.96 -24.63
N TYR A 132 -33.43 -3.61 -23.80
CA TYR A 132 -32.71 -4.60 -23.00
C TYR A 132 -33.60 -5.06 -21.84
N VAL A 133 -34.08 -6.31 -21.90
CA VAL A 133 -34.82 -6.97 -20.82
C VAL A 133 -33.85 -7.86 -20.05
N GLY A 134 -32.97 -7.23 -19.27
CA GLY A 134 -31.98 -7.92 -18.44
C GLY A 134 -31.50 -7.04 -17.29
N THR A 135 -30.80 -7.63 -16.32
CA THR A 135 -30.15 -6.90 -15.24
C THR A 135 -28.97 -6.10 -15.80
N VAL A 136 -29.10 -4.77 -15.80
CA VAL A 136 -28.06 -3.84 -16.24
C VAL A 136 -26.86 -3.89 -15.28
N GLY A 137 -25.89 -4.72 -15.61
CA GLY A 137 -24.54 -4.68 -15.02
C GLY A 137 -24.39 -5.38 -13.66
N GLY A 138 -23.87 -6.61 -13.68
CA GLY A 138 -23.37 -7.28 -12.49
C GLY A 138 -23.28 -8.79 -12.70
N GLY A 139 -22.14 -9.39 -12.34
CA GLY A 139 -21.93 -10.84 -12.44
C GLY A 139 -22.89 -11.65 -11.57
N GLU A 140 -22.76 -12.98 -11.61
CA GLU A 140 -23.65 -13.97 -10.95
C GLU A 140 -23.83 -13.79 -9.42
N ILE A 141 -23.09 -12.87 -8.81
CA ILE A 141 -22.99 -12.71 -7.35
C ILE A 141 -23.58 -11.36 -6.96
N SER A 142 -24.51 -11.37 -6.00
CA SER A 142 -25.06 -10.14 -5.44
C SER A 142 -24.02 -9.34 -4.65
N GLU A 143 -24.20 -8.02 -4.56
CA GLU A 143 -23.32 -7.15 -3.78
C GLU A 143 -23.18 -7.61 -2.32
N GLU A 144 -24.28 -8.07 -1.72
CA GLU A 144 -24.30 -8.57 -0.35
C GLU A 144 -23.39 -9.80 -0.17
N GLN A 145 -23.41 -10.72 -1.13
CA GLN A 145 -22.52 -11.88 -1.12
C GLN A 145 -21.05 -11.48 -1.27
N VAL A 146 -20.75 -10.47 -2.10
CA VAL A 146 -19.39 -9.92 -2.22
C VAL A 146 -18.92 -9.32 -0.89
N ARG A 147 -19.75 -8.50 -0.25
CA ARG A 147 -19.44 -7.91 1.06
C ARG A 147 -19.25 -8.99 2.13
N ALA A 148 -20.10 -10.02 2.15
CA ALA A 148 -19.99 -11.13 3.10
C ALA A 148 -18.68 -11.90 2.91
N ARG A 149 -18.30 -12.23 1.67
CA ARG A 149 -17.03 -12.89 1.35
C ARG A 149 -15.84 -12.02 1.76
N GLN A 150 -15.89 -10.72 1.50
CA GLN A 150 -14.83 -9.80 1.90
C GLN A 150 -14.67 -9.75 3.43
N ALA A 151 -15.78 -9.66 4.17
CA ALA A 151 -15.76 -9.66 5.63
C ALA A 151 -15.18 -10.97 6.20
N GLN A 152 -15.55 -12.12 5.62
CA GLN A 152 -15.00 -13.42 6.01
C GLN A 152 -13.48 -13.49 5.75
N LYS A 153 -13.01 -13.05 4.57
CA LYS A 153 -11.57 -13.01 4.25
C LYS A 153 -10.78 -12.17 5.25
N VAL A 154 -11.30 -10.99 5.61
CA VAL A 154 -10.66 -10.10 6.60
C VAL A 154 -10.59 -10.77 7.98
N ARG A 155 -11.67 -11.42 8.43
CA ARG A 155 -11.70 -12.14 9.72
C ARG A 155 -10.70 -13.29 9.74
N ALA A 156 -10.67 -14.11 8.68
CA ALA A 156 -9.73 -15.23 8.57
C ALA A 156 -8.27 -14.75 8.57
N ALA A 157 -7.96 -13.69 7.81
CA ALA A 157 -6.63 -13.11 7.79
C ALA A 157 -6.19 -12.57 9.17
N LYS A 158 -7.10 -11.89 9.88
CA LYS A 158 -6.85 -11.39 11.24
C LYS A 158 -6.55 -12.54 12.20
N PHE A 159 -7.37 -13.60 12.17
CA PHE A 159 -7.19 -14.78 13.02
C PHE A 159 -5.84 -15.46 12.75
N ASN A 160 -5.52 -15.72 11.49
CA ASN A 160 -4.25 -16.34 11.11
C ASN A 160 -3.03 -15.50 11.53
N ARG A 161 -3.14 -14.17 11.44
CA ARG A 161 -2.09 -13.27 11.92
C ARG A 161 -1.91 -13.36 13.43
N GLN A 162 -3.00 -13.41 14.20
CA GLN A 162 -2.94 -13.53 15.66
C GLN A 162 -2.29 -14.86 16.07
N MET A 163 -2.70 -15.97 15.47
CA MET A 163 -2.12 -17.29 15.72
C MET A 163 -0.60 -17.30 15.47
N LYS A 164 -0.15 -16.80 14.32
CA LYS A 164 1.29 -16.72 14.00
C LYS A 164 2.07 -15.86 15.00
N GLN A 165 1.49 -14.76 15.46
CA GLN A 165 2.14 -13.90 16.45
C GLN A 165 2.23 -14.59 17.82
N GLU A 166 1.20 -15.31 18.23
CA GLU A 166 1.21 -16.07 19.48
C GLU A 166 2.22 -17.21 19.43
N GLU A 167 2.28 -17.96 18.34
CA GLU A 167 3.28 -19.01 18.12
C GLU A 167 4.72 -18.45 18.21
N GLN A 168 4.98 -17.31 17.57
CA GLN A 168 6.28 -16.64 17.63
C GLN A 168 6.62 -16.17 19.06
N ARG A 169 5.64 -15.58 19.77
CA ARG A 169 5.83 -15.19 21.19
C ARG A 169 6.11 -16.38 22.08
N GLN A 170 5.43 -17.50 21.88
CA GLN A 170 5.69 -18.72 22.64
C GLN A 170 7.08 -19.29 22.34
N LYS A 171 7.49 -19.30 21.08
CA LYS A 171 8.83 -19.78 20.68
C LYS A 171 9.94 -18.92 21.26
N THR A 172 9.80 -17.60 21.19
CA THR A 172 10.77 -16.64 21.77
C THR A 172 10.84 -16.78 23.29
N LYS A 173 9.69 -16.82 23.97
CA LYS A 173 9.62 -17.03 25.41
C LYS A 173 10.29 -18.34 25.84
N LYS A 174 10.01 -19.46 25.16
CA LYS A 174 10.65 -20.76 25.45
C LYS A 174 12.18 -20.67 25.27
N ALA A 175 12.65 -20.08 24.18
CA ALA A 175 14.08 -19.93 23.94
C ALA A 175 14.77 -19.03 25.00
N GLU A 176 14.09 -17.98 25.46
CA GLU A 176 14.56 -17.13 26.55
C GLU A 176 14.62 -17.88 27.89
N GLU A 177 13.58 -18.66 28.21
CA GLU A 177 13.53 -19.50 29.41
C GLU A 177 14.65 -20.56 29.40
N ASP A 178 14.85 -21.25 28.28
CA ASP A 178 15.93 -22.23 28.10
C ASP A 178 17.32 -21.58 28.26
N ALA A 179 17.51 -20.37 27.70
CA ALA A 179 18.78 -19.64 27.84
C ALA A 179 19.04 -19.19 29.28
N ILE A 180 18.00 -18.77 30.01
CA ILE A 180 18.12 -18.43 31.43
C ILE A 180 18.46 -19.68 32.24
N GLN A 181 17.79 -20.80 31.96
CA GLN A 181 18.03 -22.05 32.67
C GLN A 181 19.45 -22.56 32.43
N ALA A 182 19.94 -22.52 31.18
CA ALA A 182 21.32 -22.87 30.85
C ALA A 182 22.33 -22.01 31.63
N LYS A 183 22.12 -20.69 31.72
CA LYS A 183 22.98 -19.79 32.50
C LYS A 183 22.94 -20.11 34.00
N ARG A 184 21.77 -20.46 34.55
CA ARG A 184 21.62 -20.86 35.95
C ARG A 184 22.37 -22.15 36.25
N ASP A 185 22.26 -23.13 35.36
CA ASP A 185 22.94 -24.42 35.52
C ASP A 185 24.46 -24.28 35.35
N GLU A 186 24.93 -23.41 34.44
CA GLU A 186 26.34 -23.05 34.33
C GLU A 186 26.86 -22.36 35.61
N ALA A 187 26.09 -21.42 36.16
CA ALA A 187 26.43 -20.76 37.41
C ALA A 187 26.50 -21.75 38.59
N ARG A 188 25.53 -22.67 38.68
CA ARG A 188 25.53 -23.75 39.70
C ARG A 188 26.78 -24.63 39.56
N ARG A 189 27.09 -25.07 38.35
CA ARG A 189 28.31 -25.88 38.07
C ARG A 189 29.59 -25.14 38.42
N LYS A 190 29.70 -23.86 38.10
CA LYS A 190 30.85 -23.01 38.48
C LYS A 190 30.96 -22.86 40.00
N ALA A 191 29.84 -22.69 40.70
CA ALA A 191 29.83 -22.60 42.16
C ALA A 191 30.30 -23.91 42.82
N GLU A 192 29.82 -25.06 42.34
CA GLU A 192 30.25 -26.38 42.81
C GLU A 192 31.76 -26.60 42.58
N LEU A 193 32.27 -26.27 41.39
CA LEU A 193 33.70 -26.38 41.11
C LEU A 193 34.54 -25.45 41.99
N ASN A 194 34.05 -24.24 42.30
CA ASN A 194 34.74 -23.32 43.20
C ASN A 194 34.74 -23.86 44.64
N ALA A 195 33.61 -24.39 45.11
CA ALA A 195 33.51 -25.02 46.42
C ALA A 195 34.47 -26.21 46.56
N GLN A 196 34.54 -27.08 45.55
CA GLN A 196 35.51 -28.18 45.51
C GLN A 196 36.95 -27.68 45.51
N ARG A 197 37.25 -26.62 44.76
CA ARG A 197 38.60 -26.00 44.76
C ARG A 197 38.95 -25.46 46.15
N ARG A 198 38.03 -24.73 46.80
CA ARG A 198 38.23 -24.20 48.16
C ARG A 198 38.46 -25.32 49.18
N ALA A 199 37.73 -26.42 49.07
CA ALA A 199 37.92 -27.59 49.93
C ALA A 199 39.29 -28.27 49.74
N ARG A 200 39.92 -28.16 48.57
CA ARG A 200 41.26 -28.70 48.28
C ARG A 200 42.39 -27.75 48.65
N VAL A 201 42.15 -26.45 48.80
CA VAL A 201 43.18 -25.49 49.18
C VAL A 201 43.47 -25.67 50.67
N PRO A 202 44.71 -26.01 51.06
CA PRO A 202 45.05 -26.18 52.47
C PRO A 202 44.83 -24.86 53.23
N PRO A 203 44.36 -24.92 54.49
CA PRO A 203 44.11 -23.72 55.27
C PRO A 203 45.37 -22.87 55.40
N ALA A 204 45.20 -21.54 55.47
CA ALA A 204 46.31 -20.59 55.42
C ALA A 204 47.41 -20.85 56.48
N GLY A 205 47.04 -21.41 57.64
CA GLY A 205 47.99 -21.82 58.67
C GLY A 205 48.90 -22.98 58.24
N GLU A 206 48.38 -23.97 57.52
CA GLU A 206 49.18 -25.08 56.99
C GLU A 206 50.10 -24.62 55.86
N VAL A 207 49.62 -23.75 54.96
CA VAL A 207 50.45 -23.15 53.92
C VAL A 207 51.61 -22.38 54.53
N ARG A 208 51.35 -21.61 55.60
CA ARG A 208 52.36 -20.86 56.33
C ARG A 208 53.39 -21.79 56.98
N ARG A 209 52.95 -22.82 57.69
CA ARG A 209 53.84 -23.82 58.32
C ARG A 209 54.71 -24.55 57.29
N ASN A 210 54.13 -24.98 56.16
CA ASN A 210 54.86 -25.63 55.08
C ASN A 210 55.87 -24.69 54.40
N ARG A 211 55.54 -23.40 54.30
CA ARG A 211 56.47 -22.39 53.78
C ARG A 211 57.63 -22.15 54.73
N GLU A 212 57.34 -22.03 56.04
CA GLU A 212 58.37 -21.87 57.07
C GLU A 212 59.30 -23.09 57.09
N SER A 213 58.76 -24.31 57.09
CA SER A 213 59.58 -25.54 57.06
C SER A 213 60.42 -25.67 55.78
N PHE A 214 59.89 -25.28 54.62
CA PHE A 214 60.65 -25.21 53.38
C PHE A 214 61.81 -24.20 53.47
N LEU A 215 61.57 -23.00 54.02
CA LEU A 215 62.61 -21.99 54.20
C LEU A 215 63.72 -22.48 55.14
N THR A 216 63.36 -23.10 56.27
CA THR A 216 64.34 -23.65 57.21
C THR A 216 65.18 -24.76 56.56
N GLN A 217 64.56 -25.65 55.79
CA GLN A 217 65.27 -26.67 55.02
C GLN A 217 66.18 -26.05 53.95
N PHE A 218 65.71 -25.02 53.26
CA PHE A 218 66.48 -24.32 52.24
C PHE A 218 67.71 -23.60 52.82
N GLU A 219 67.55 -22.94 53.96
CA GLU A 219 68.64 -22.29 54.71
C GLU A 219 69.64 -23.32 55.25
N SER A 220 69.17 -24.48 55.73
CA SER A 220 70.05 -25.57 56.17
C SER A 220 70.84 -26.22 55.03
N ARG A 221 70.33 -26.15 53.80
CA ARG A 221 70.95 -26.76 52.61
C ARG A 221 71.91 -25.81 51.87
N ASN A 222 71.81 -24.50 52.12
CA ASN A 222 72.73 -23.48 51.64
C ASN A 222 73.46 -22.81 52.81
N PRO A 223 74.48 -23.45 53.40
CA PRO A 223 75.19 -22.93 54.57
C PRO A 223 76.04 -21.68 54.29
N SER A 224 76.14 -21.22 53.02
CA SER A 224 77.01 -20.10 52.63
C SER A 224 76.57 -18.72 53.12
N LYS A 225 75.42 -18.61 53.82
CA LYS A 225 74.93 -17.35 54.41
C LYS A 225 74.79 -17.36 55.94
N ALA A 226 75.01 -18.49 56.60
CA ALA A 226 74.94 -18.60 58.07
C ALA A 226 76.24 -18.16 58.79
N ALA A 227 77.29 -17.79 58.04
CA ALA A 227 78.61 -17.44 58.58
C ALA A 227 78.86 -15.94 58.78
N GLU A 228 77.90 -15.05 58.48
CA GLU A 228 78.01 -13.61 58.76
C GLU A 228 77.21 -13.27 60.03
N THR A 229 77.76 -13.61 61.19
CA THR A 229 77.36 -13.02 62.48
C THR A 229 78.53 -12.15 62.95
N PRO A 230 78.35 -10.84 63.23
CA PRO A 230 79.47 -10.00 63.64
C PRO A 230 79.88 -10.34 65.09
N PRO A 231 81.19 -10.44 65.41
CA PRO A 231 81.64 -10.55 66.79
C PRO A 231 81.45 -9.21 67.53
N GLN A 232 81.28 -9.34 68.86
CA GLN A 232 81.03 -8.29 69.84
C GLN A 232 82.04 -7.15 69.83
#